data_AF-A0A5C6ZUK0-F1
#
_entry.id   AF-A0A5C6ZUK0-F1
#
_cell.length_a   1.000
_cell.length_b   1.000
_cell.length_c   1.000
_cell.angle_alpha   90.00
_cell.angle_beta   90.00
_cell.angle_gamma   90.00
#
_symmetry.space_group_name_H-M   'P 1'
#
loop_
_entity.id
_entity.type
_entity.pdbx_description
1 polymer ?
#
loop_
_entity_poly.entity_id
_entity_poly.type
_entity_poly.pdbx_seq_one_letter_code
_entity_poly.pdbx_strand_id
1 'polypeptide(L)'
;MRNAQAASPAVATDAPSTVVLVLGESVNRDNMSLYGYARPTTPELIALSAEERARLLTLRHAWSTQATTVASLAGLFSFGERDEDDPAGDTQHLLALARGAGYKVWWISNHDDVAVDQQHAQLADAVEMINRQPGRSSGSLDGELLDEVEQALAAPTPRKLVVVHLLGAHPHYRLRMPPGEHPFDASGDAVDAAMTRDGRATWVREFRQDYDAAILYHDRIVAETLRMTRRHLPAGGRAAWMFLSDHGQEVGHTLDHAGHSPGTASGYRIPALLWRSDVAFDAPAAARPFRADWAGWTLADLMRLRWTGMRDERNVLHVAYAWEPPALPVKGIVFER
;
A
#
# COMPACT_ATOMS: atom_id res chain seq x y z
N MET A 1 -17.52 -12.22 -8.80
CA MET A 1 -18.00 -11.67 -10.09
C MET A 1 -19.51 -11.39 -10.12
N ARG A 2 -20.41 -12.24 -9.59
CA ARG A 2 -21.87 -12.03 -9.63
C ARG A 2 -22.32 -10.64 -9.12
N ASN A 3 -21.86 -10.24 -7.93
CA ASN A 3 -22.26 -8.97 -7.32
C ASN A 3 -21.85 -7.76 -8.17
N ALA A 4 -20.66 -7.82 -8.78
CA ALA A 4 -20.18 -6.77 -9.68
C ALA A 4 -21.02 -6.71 -10.98
N GLN A 5 -21.42 -7.86 -11.54
CA GLN A 5 -22.31 -7.88 -12.69
C GLN A 5 -23.68 -7.25 -12.37
N ALA A 6 -24.24 -7.57 -11.20
CA ALA A 6 -25.48 -6.97 -10.73
C ALA A 6 -25.37 -5.44 -10.53
N ALA A 7 -24.21 -4.97 -10.06
CA ALA A 7 -23.94 -3.54 -9.88
C ALA A 7 -23.76 -2.76 -11.20
N SER A 8 -23.52 -3.45 -12.33
CA SER A 8 -23.31 -2.85 -13.66
C SER A 8 -22.33 -1.66 -13.65
N PRO A 9 -21.09 -1.84 -13.14
CA PRO A 9 -20.13 -0.75 -13.02
C PRO A 9 -19.71 -0.24 -14.40
N ALA A 10 -19.55 1.08 -14.50
CA ALA A 10 -19.10 1.75 -15.71
C ALA A 10 -17.96 2.73 -15.39
N VAL A 11 -17.21 3.10 -16.42
CA VAL A 11 -16.22 4.19 -16.34
C VAL A 11 -16.89 5.47 -16.82
N ALA A 12 -16.69 6.58 -16.11
CA ALA A 12 -17.28 7.88 -16.49
C ALA A 12 -16.72 8.50 -17.79
N THR A 13 -15.72 7.87 -18.42
CA THR A 13 -14.99 8.38 -19.59
C THR A 13 -14.45 7.21 -20.41
N ASP A 14 -14.45 7.37 -21.74
CA ASP A 14 -13.88 6.38 -22.65
C ASP A 14 -12.36 6.47 -22.87
N ALA A 15 -11.74 7.57 -22.42
CA ALA A 15 -10.29 7.78 -22.53
C ALA A 15 -9.46 6.63 -21.91
N PRO A 16 -8.31 6.27 -22.50
CA PRO A 16 -7.41 5.28 -21.93
C PRO A 16 -7.01 5.61 -20.48
N SER A 17 -6.84 4.58 -19.65
CA SER A 17 -6.54 4.76 -18.23
C SER A 17 -5.66 3.64 -17.70
N THR A 18 -4.54 4.02 -17.09
CA THR A 18 -3.68 3.08 -16.33
C THR A 18 -3.75 3.44 -14.85
N VAL A 19 -4.15 2.51 -14.00
CA VAL A 19 -4.10 2.68 -12.54
C VAL A 19 -3.19 1.60 -11.97
N VAL A 20 -2.22 1.99 -11.14
CA VAL A 20 -1.32 1.07 -10.45
C VAL A 20 -1.58 1.14 -8.96
N LEU A 21 -1.85 0.00 -8.34
CA LEU A 21 -1.96 -0.16 -6.89
C LEU A 21 -0.75 -0.92 -6.39
N VAL A 22 0.08 -0.29 -5.56
CA VAL A 22 1.22 -0.91 -4.91
C VAL A 22 0.86 -1.20 -3.45
N LEU A 23 0.80 -2.47 -3.10
CA LEU A 23 0.55 -2.96 -1.75
C LEU A 23 1.90 -3.27 -1.10
N GLY A 24 2.26 -2.48 -0.10
CA GLY A 24 3.36 -2.79 0.82
C GLY A 24 2.92 -3.80 1.88
N GLU A 25 3.91 -4.51 2.43
CA GLU A 25 3.73 -5.51 3.48
C GLU A 25 4.50 -5.08 4.73
N SER A 26 3.78 -4.93 5.85
CA SER A 26 4.34 -4.61 7.17
C SER A 26 5.18 -3.30 7.22
N VAL A 27 4.83 -2.27 6.45
CA VAL A 27 5.54 -0.97 6.42
C VAL A 27 4.90 0.02 7.38
N ASN A 28 5.68 0.48 8.36
CA ASN A 28 5.28 1.51 9.31
C ASN A 28 5.79 2.88 8.84
N ARG A 29 4.88 3.86 8.69
CA ARG A 29 5.24 5.22 8.26
C ARG A 29 6.21 5.91 9.23
N ASP A 30 6.22 5.52 10.50
CA ASP A 30 7.10 6.13 11.51
C ASP A 30 8.59 5.82 11.25
N ASN A 31 8.90 4.92 10.30
CA ASN A 31 10.24 4.59 9.83
C ASN A 31 10.58 5.14 8.44
N MET A 32 9.75 6.03 7.90
CA MET A 32 9.97 6.62 6.58
C MET A 32 10.39 8.08 6.74
N SER A 33 11.55 8.47 6.19
CA SER A 33 12.01 9.87 6.28
C SER A 33 11.05 10.86 5.63
N LEU A 34 10.26 10.41 4.65
CA LEU A 34 9.16 11.15 4.05
C LEU A 34 8.12 11.60 5.10
N TYR A 35 7.96 10.81 6.17
CA TYR A 35 7.08 11.12 7.29
C TYR A 35 7.78 11.82 8.45
N GLY A 36 9.07 12.13 8.32
CA GLY A 36 9.87 12.84 9.33
C GLY A 36 10.79 11.94 10.15
N TYR A 37 10.94 10.67 9.76
CA TYR A 37 11.89 9.77 10.40
C TYR A 37 13.34 10.25 10.24
N ALA A 38 14.18 10.03 11.26
CA ALA A 38 15.52 10.61 11.34
C ALA A 38 16.54 9.96 10.40
N ARG A 39 16.42 8.65 10.12
CA ARG A 39 17.26 7.98 9.12
C ARG A 39 16.74 8.26 7.72
N PRO A 40 17.61 8.41 6.71
CA PRO A 40 17.21 8.67 5.32
C PRO A 40 16.70 7.38 4.66
N THR A 41 15.56 6.87 5.12
CA THR A 41 14.99 5.60 4.67
C THR A 41 14.12 5.72 3.43
N THR A 42 13.69 6.93 3.05
CA THR A 42 12.87 7.13 1.83
C THR A 42 13.32 8.30 0.96
N PRO A 43 14.60 8.37 0.55
CA PRO A 43 15.10 9.47 -0.28
C PRO A 43 14.44 9.55 -1.66
N GLU A 44 14.12 8.42 -2.30
CA GLU A 44 13.55 8.39 -3.65
C GLU A 44 12.11 8.94 -3.67
N LEU A 45 11.29 8.53 -2.69
CA LEU A 45 9.94 9.07 -2.55
C LEU A 45 9.92 10.55 -2.16
N ILE A 46 10.90 11.03 -1.37
CA ILE A 46 11.07 12.46 -1.11
C ILE A 46 11.38 13.22 -2.40
N ALA A 47 12.30 12.70 -3.22
CA ALA A 47 12.65 13.31 -4.50
C ALA A 47 11.43 13.36 -5.45
N LEU A 48 10.69 12.26 -5.56
CA LEU A 48 9.45 12.20 -6.37
C LEU A 48 8.38 13.16 -5.85
N SER A 49 8.23 13.33 -4.53
CA SER A 49 7.30 14.31 -3.96
C SER A 49 7.68 15.75 -4.31
N ALA A 50 8.98 16.08 -4.29
CA ALA A 50 9.45 17.39 -4.72
C ALA A 50 9.25 17.62 -6.23
N GLU A 51 9.44 16.58 -7.05
CA GLU A 51 9.25 16.62 -8.50
C GLU A 51 7.77 16.79 -8.88
N GLU A 52 6.90 15.94 -8.33
CA GLU A 52 5.48 15.86 -8.69
C GLU A 52 4.62 16.91 -7.98
N ARG A 53 5.13 17.49 -6.88
CA ARG A 53 4.46 18.54 -6.10
C ARG A 53 3.04 18.12 -5.74
N ALA A 54 2.06 18.95 -6.05
CA ALA A 54 0.65 18.69 -5.76
C ALA A 54 0.06 17.52 -6.56
N ARG A 55 0.78 16.89 -7.50
CA ARG A 55 0.34 15.65 -8.16
C ARG A 55 0.73 14.38 -7.40
N LEU A 56 1.61 14.45 -6.41
CA LEU A 56 1.88 13.35 -5.47
C LEU A 56 1.43 13.76 -4.06
N LEU A 57 0.31 13.18 -3.62
CA LEU A 57 -0.26 13.39 -2.30
C LEU A 57 0.28 12.36 -1.32
N THR A 58 0.88 12.83 -0.23
CA THR A 58 1.23 12.00 0.94
C THR A 58 0.15 12.19 2.01
N LEU A 59 -0.61 11.14 2.31
CA LEU A 59 -1.59 11.15 3.40
C LEU A 59 -0.84 11.00 4.72
N ARG A 60 -0.76 12.08 5.50
CA ARG A 60 0.05 12.14 6.73
C ARG A 60 -0.49 11.25 7.85
N HIS A 61 -1.78 10.91 7.79
CA HIS A 61 -2.54 10.30 8.87
C HIS A 61 -3.26 9.02 8.40
N ALA A 62 -2.51 8.13 7.76
CA ALA A 62 -3.02 6.87 7.20
C ALA A 62 -2.88 5.67 8.18
N TRP A 63 -3.98 4.97 8.40
CA TRP A 63 -4.06 3.85 9.34
C TRP A 63 -4.62 2.60 8.66
N SER A 64 -4.06 1.43 8.92
CA SER A 64 -4.75 0.18 8.66
C SER A 64 -5.85 -0.05 9.70
N THR A 65 -6.84 -0.88 9.36
CA THR A 65 -7.89 -1.30 10.30
C THR A 65 -7.64 -2.69 10.87
N GLN A 66 -6.66 -3.40 10.30
CA GLN A 66 -6.23 -4.72 10.68
C GLN A 66 -4.70 -4.73 10.82
N ALA A 67 -4.17 -5.66 11.60
CA ALA A 67 -2.73 -5.80 11.87
C ALA A 67 -2.14 -7.08 11.22
N THR A 68 -2.82 -7.60 10.19
CA THR A 68 -2.43 -8.79 9.44
C THR A 68 -2.83 -8.65 7.96
N THR A 69 -1.98 -9.15 7.06
CA THR A 69 -2.14 -9.02 5.60
C THR A 69 -3.52 -9.42 5.10
N VAL A 70 -3.96 -10.66 5.41
CA VAL A 70 -5.20 -11.22 4.86
C VAL A 70 -6.42 -10.39 5.26
N ALA A 71 -6.51 -9.98 6.52
CA ALA A 71 -7.63 -9.18 7.00
C ALA A 71 -7.58 -7.74 6.46
N SER A 72 -6.39 -7.13 6.37
CA SER A 72 -6.20 -5.80 5.79
C SER A 72 -6.62 -5.75 4.32
N LEU A 73 -6.16 -6.70 3.51
CA LEU A 73 -6.49 -6.77 2.08
C LEU A 73 -7.97 -7.12 1.87
N ALA A 74 -8.54 -8.01 2.69
CA ALA A 74 -9.97 -8.29 2.68
C ALA A 74 -10.77 -7.00 2.88
N GLY A 75 -10.43 -6.18 3.87
CA GLY A 75 -11.06 -4.88 4.11
C GLY A 75 -10.93 -3.93 2.90
N LEU A 76 -9.71 -3.74 2.40
CA LEU A 76 -9.43 -2.85 1.27
C LEU A 76 -10.25 -3.21 0.03
N PHE A 77 -10.18 -4.48 -0.39
CA PHE A 77 -10.80 -4.93 -1.63
C PHE A 77 -12.32 -5.04 -1.51
N SER A 78 -12.85 -5.13 -0.29
CA SER A 78 -14.28 -5.14 0.02
C SER A 78 -14.84 -3.81 0.48
N PHE A 79 -14.10 -2.71 0.30
CA PHE A 79 -14.54 -1.36 0.63
C PHE A 79 -14.82 -1.10 2.13
N GLY A 80 -14.29 -1.97 3.00
CA GLY A 80 -14.59 -2.00 4.43
C GLY A 80 -16.03 -2.44 4.74
N GLU A 81 -16.68 -3.14 3.80
CA GLU A 81 -18.09 -3.56 3.89
C GLU A 81 -18.27 -5.08 4.01
N ARG A 82 -17.17 -5.86 3.98
CA ARG A 82 -17.27 -7.30 4.18
C ARG A 82 -17.80 -7.59 5.58
N ASP A 83 -18.93 -8.28 5.62
CA ASP A 83 -19.48 -8.84 6.84
C ASP A 83 -18.61 -10.02 7.29
N GLU A 84 -18.17 -10.00 8.55
CA GLU A 84 -17.42 -11.10 9.14
C GLU A 84 -18.33 -12.31 9.42
N ASP A 85 -19.62 -12.07 9.66
CA ASP A 85 -20.64 -13.10 9.93
C ASP A 85 -21.25 -13.67 8.64
N ASP A 86 -21.16 -12.94 7.51
CA ASP A 86 -21.51 -13.43 6.18
C ASP A 86 -20.43 -13.13 5.12
N PRO A 87 -19.29 -13.84 5.16
CA PRO A 87 -18.18 -13.60 4.23
C PRO A 87 -18.52 -13.91 2.77
N ALA A 88 -19.62 -14.64 2.52
CA ALA A 88 -20.12 -15.00 1.18
C ALA A 88 -21.21 -14.04 0.68
N GLY A 89 -21.60 -13.05 1.49
CA GLY A 89 -22.70 -12.14 1.24
C GLY A 89 -22.53 -11.20 0.04
N ASP A 90 -23.45 -10.25 -0.10
CA ASP A 90 -23.58 -9.35 -1.25
C ASP A 90 -22.54 -8.21 -1.32
N THR A 91 -21.34 -8.44 -0.76
CA THR A 91 -20.28 -7.43 -0.73
C THR A 91 -19.64 -7.27 -2.12
N GLN A 92 -19.35 -6.04 -2.51
CA GLN A 92 -18.62 -5.75 -3.74
C GLN A 92 -17.12 -6.03 -3.58
N HIS A 93 -16.45 -6.39 -4.66
CA HIS A 93 -15.00 -6.55 -4.70
C HIS A 93 -14.40 -5.63 -5.76
N LEU A 94 -13.42 -4.79 -5.39
CA LEU A 94 -12.84 -3.78 -6.27
C LEU A 94 -12.36 -4.35 -7.61
N LEU A 95 -11.60 -5.46 -7.58
CA LEU A 95 -11.11 -6.09 -8.82
C LEU A 95 -12.25 -6.60 -9.72
N ALA A 96 -13.32 -7.12 -9.13
CA ALA A 96 -14.47 -7.58 -9.89
C ALA A 96 -15.24 -6.41 -10.51
N LEU A 97 -15.38 -5.29 -9.80
CA LEU A 97 -15.96 -4.06 -10.32
C LEU A 97 -15.12 -3.47 -11.45
N ALA A 98 -13.79 -3.41 -11.28
CA ALA A 98 -12.88 -2.91 -12.31
C ALA A 98 -13.01 -3.73 -13.61
N ARG A 99 -12.99 -5.07 -13.51
CA ARG A 99 -13.22 -5.96 -14.66
C ARG A 99 -14.58 -5.76 -15.30
N GLY A 100 -15.64 -5.66 -14.48
CA GLY A 100 -16.99 -5.38 -14.95
C GLY A 100 -17.10 -4.08 -15.74
N ALA A 101 -16.29 -3.08 -15.40
CA ALA A 101 -16.20 -1.79 -16.09
C ALA A 101 -15.23 -1.77 -17.29
N GLY A 102 -14.63 -2.91 -17.64
CA GLY A 102 -13.74 -3.07 -18.78
C GLY A 102 -12.26 -2.73 -18.52
N TYR A 103 -11.82 -2.67 -17.26
CA TYR A 103 -10.40 -2.71 -16.95
C TYR A 103 -9.88 -4.14 -17.10
N LYS A 104 -8.74 -4.31 -17.78
CA LYS A 104 -7.95 -5.53 -17.62
C LYS A 104 -7.15 -5.43 -16.32
N VAL A 105 -7.21 -6.47 -15.50
CA VAL A 105 -6.57 -6.50 -14.18
C VAL A 105 -5.37 -7.43 -14.22
N TRP A 106 -4.21 -6.94 -13.80
CA TRP A 106 -3.02 -7.72 -13.52
C TRP A 106 -2.78 -7.77 -12.02
N TRP A 107 -2.38 -8.94 -11.53
CA TRP A 107 -1.87 -9.12 -10.18
C TRP A 107 -0.45 -9.66 -10.25
N ILE A 108 0.51 -8.89 -9.76
CA ILE A 108 1.94 -9.23 -9.78
C ILE A 108 2.40 -9.22 -8.33
N SER A 109 2.87 -10.36 -7.82
CA SER A 109 3.16 -10.54 -6.40
C SER A 109 4.52 -11.17 -6.18
N ASN A 110 5.25 -10.63 -5.21
CA ASN A 110 6.40 -11.30 -4.61
C ASN A 110 6.07 -11.95 -3.25
N HIS A 111 4.82 -11.83 -2.82
CA HIS A 111 4.31 -12.45 -1.61
C HIS A 111 3.55 -13.74 -1.96
N ASP A 112 4.08 -14.89 -1.54
CA ASP A 112 3.47 -16.22 -1.70
C ASP A 112 2.52 -16.50 -0.52
N ASP A 113 1.31 -15.93 -0.57
CA ASP A 113 0.26 -16.19 0.41
C ASP A 113 -1.00 -16.76 -0.27
N VAL A 114 -1.28 -18.04 0.04
CA VAL A 114 -2.38 -18.80 -0.54
C VAL A 114 -3.75 -18.14 -0.30
N ALA A 115 -3.95 -17.50 0.86
CA ALA A 115 -5.22 -16.85 1.15
C ALA A 115 -5.38 -15.57 0.34
N VAL A 116 -4.31 -14.79 0.15
CA VAL A 116 -4.33 -13.61 -0.73
C VAL A 116 -4.58 -14.01 -2.18
N ASP A 117 -3.96 -15.10 -2.65
CA ASP A 117 -4.21 -15.64 -3.99
C ASP A 117 -5.68 -16.00 -4.18
N GLN A 118 -6.22 -16.86 -3.30
CA GLN A 118 -7.59 -17.36 -3.39
C GLN A 118 -8.65 -16.28 -3.21
N GLN A 119 -8.42 -15.28 -2.34
CA GLN A 119 -9.41 -14.23 -2.05
C GLN A 119 -9.36 -13.07 -3.04
N HIS A 120 -8.19 -12.77 -3.63
CA HIS A 120 -7.98 -11.55 -4.40
C HIS A 120 -7.33 -11.81 -5.76
N ALA A 121 -6.14 -12.40 -5.81
CA ALA A 121 -5.36 -12.47 -7.05
C ALA A 121 -6.09 -13.23 -8.16
N GLN A 122 -6.77 -14.34 -7.83
CA GLN A 122 -7.55 -15.13 -8.80
C GLN A 122 -8.74 -14.39 -9.42
N LEU A 123 -9.09 -13.19 -8.93
CA LEU A 123 -10.07 -12.32 -9.59
C LEU A 123 -9.48 -11.50 -10.73
N ALA A 124 -8.16 -11.42 -10.87
CA ALA A 124 -7.48 -10.73 -11.97
C ALA A 124 -7.60 -11.48 -13.30
N ASP A 125 -7.27 -10.82 -14.42
CA ASP A 125 -7.21 -11.44 -15.74
C ASP A 125 -5.84 -12.10 -16.01
N ALA A 126 -4.79 -11.62 -15.35
CA ALA A 126 -3.44 -12.19 -15.38
C ALA A 126 -2.83 -12.13 -13.97
N VAL A 127 -2.20 -13.24 -13.56
CA VAL A 127 -1.60 -13.40 -12.22
C VAL A 127 -0.18 -13.90 -12.38
N GLU A 128 0.78 -13.17 -11.82
CA GLU A 128 2.19 -13.55 -11.78
C GLU A 128 2.68 -13.59 -10.33
N MET A 129 3.17 -14.75 -9.92
CA MET A 129 3.77 -15.01 -8.60
C MET A 129 5.26 -15.22 -8.79
N ILE A 130 6.05 -14.20 -8.42
CA ILE A 130 7.50 -14.15 -8.60
C ILE A 130 8.18 -15.06 -7.59
N ASN A 131 7.84 -14.90 -6.32
CA ASN A 131 8.30 -15.78 -5.28
C ASN A 131 7.54 -17.12 -5.35
N ARG A 132 8.27 -18.18 -5.70
CA ARG A 132 7.76 -19.56 -5.78
C ARG A 132 8.33 -20.46 -4.70
N GLN A 133 9.00 -19.87 -3.70
CA GLN A 133 9.51 -20.61 -2.56
C GLN A 133 8.47 -20.62 -1.45
N PRO A 134 8.00 -21.81 -1.03
CA PRO A 134 7.04 -21.92 0.04
C PRO A 134 7.58 -21.31 1.33
N GLY A 135 6.72 -20.56 2.02
CA GLY A 135 7.01 -20.02 3.34
C GLY A 135 7.55 -18.59 3.32
N ARG A 136 7.54 -17.97 4.51
CA ARG A 136 7.72 -16.52 4.67
C ARG A 136 9.16 -16.08 4.94
N SER A 137 10.12 -16.99 4.74
CA SER A 137 11.56 -16.76 4.95
C SER A 137 12.35 -16.79 3.64
N SER A 138 11.68 -16.68 2.49
CA SER A 138 12.35 -16.57 1.19
C SER A 138 13.26 -15.33 1.15
N GLY A 139 14.38 -15.44 0.42
CA GLY A 139 15.26 -14.31 0.13
C GLY A 139 14.93 -13.60 -1.17
N SER A 140 13.75 -13.85 -1.76
CA SER A 140 13.34 -13.22 -3.02
C SER A 140 13.09 -11.75 -2.80
N LEU A 141 13.68 -10.92 -3.65
CA LEU A 141 13.67 -9.47 -3.50
C LEU A 141 12.58 -8.84 -4.36
N ASP A 142 11.95 -7.79 -3.84
CA ASP A 142 10.88 -7.08 -4.55
C ASP A 142 11.33 -6.41 -5.85
N GLY A 143 12.62 -6.29 -6.12
CA GLY A 143 13.10 -5.84 -7.44
C GLY A 143 12.82 -6.83 -8.56
N GLU A 144 12.65 -8.12 -8.24
CA GLU A 144 12.44 -9.21 -9.21
C GLU A 144 11.08 -9.10 -9.94
N LEU A 145 10.10 -8.40 -9.35
CA LEU A 145 8.77 -8.22 -9.97
C LEU A 145 8.72 -7.09 -11.01
N LEU A 146 9.75 -6.22 -11.06
CA LEU A 146 9.69 -5.00 -11.87
C LEU A 146 9.60 -5.29 -13.38
N ASP A 147 10.18 -6.40 -13.84
CA ASP A 147 10.07 -6.82 -15.24
C ASP A 147 8.64 -7.21 -15.63
N GLU A 148 7.89 -7.86 -14.73
CA GLU A 148 6.48 -8.18 -14.95
C GLU A 148 5.59 -6.93 -14.88
N VAL A 149 5.94 -5.97 -14.01
CA VAL A 149 5.25 -4.67 -13.95
C VAL A 149 5.42 -3.90 -15.25
N GLU A 150 6.64 -3.85 -15.78
CA GLU A 150 6.94 -3.23 -17.07
C GLU A 150 6.15 -3.91 -18.20
N GLN A 151 6.08 -5.24 -18.24
CA GLN A 151 5.29 -5.98 -19.23
C GLN A 151 3.78 -5.65 -19.16
N ALA A 152 3.20 -5.63 -17.95
CA ALA A 152 1.79 -5.26 -17.76
C ALA A 152 1.52 -3.82 -18.19
N LEU A 153 2.44 -2.89 -17.89
CA LEU A 153 2.33 -1.48 -18.27
C LEU A 153 2.54 -1.26 -19.77
N ALA A 154 3.37 -2.05 -20.44
CA ALA A 154 3.58 -1.96 -21.89
C ALA A 154 2.45 -2.59 -22.73
N ALA A 155 1.63 -3.47 -22.14
CA ALA A 155 0.57 -4.18 -22.87
C ALA A 155 -0.39 -3.20 -23.60
N PRO A 156 -0.82 -3.46 -24.86
CA PRO A 156 -1.65 -2.55 -25.63
C PRO A 156 -3.14 -2.62 -25.24
N THR A 157 -3.45 -2.45 -23.95
CA THR A 157 -4.82 -2.47 -23.41
C THR A 157 -5.28 -1.06 -23.03
N PRO A 158 -6.47 -0.60 -23.46
CA PRO A 158 -6.92 0.76 -23.20
C PRO A 158 -7.09 1.11 -21.71
N ARG A 159 -7.53 0.14 -20.89
CA ARG A 159 -7.79 0.34 -19.46
C ARG A 159 -7.09 -0.75 -18.64
N LYS A 160 -6.23 -0.35 -17.71
CA LYS A 160 -5.38 -1.25 -16.92
C LYS A 160 -5.50 -0.94 -15.44
N LEU A 161 -5.68 -1.99 -14.65
CA LEU A 161 -5.41 -1.98 -13.23
C LEU A 161 -4.27 -2.95 -12.97
N VAL A 162 -3.12 -2.46 -12.55
CA VAL A 162 -1.96 -3.28 -12.20
C VAL A 162 -1.82 -3.26 -10.69
N VAL A 163 -2.08 -4.40 -10.05
CA VAL A 163 -1.83 -4.60 -8.62
C VAL A 163 -0.43 -5.18 -8.45
N VAL A 164 0.39 -4.50 -7.67
CA VAL A 164 1.76 -4.89 -7.35
C VAL A 164 1.82 -5.18 -5.85
N HIS A 165 1.99 -6.44 -5.48
CA HIS A 165 1.98 -6.88 -4.08
C HIS A 165 3.40 -7.26 -3.64
N LEU A 166 3.98 -6.38 -2.83
CA LEU A 166 5.37 -6.46 -2.39
C LEU A 166 5.48 -7.37 -1.16
N LEU A 167 6.62 -8.06 -1.01
CA LEU A 167 7.00 -8.71 0.25
C LEU A 167 7.40 -7.67 1.31
N GLY A 168 7.76 -6.47 0.88
CA GLY A 168 7.91 -5.29 1.72
C GLY A 168 8.90 -5.51 2.85
N ALA A 169 8.50 -5.11 4.05
CA ALA A 169 9.31 -5.25 5.24
C ALA A 169 8.81 -6.38 6.14
N HIS A 170 8.29 -7.46 5.57
CA HIS A 170 7.91 -8.66 6.33
C HIS A 170 9.07 -9.15 7.23
N PRO A 171 8.81 -9.69 8.44
CA PRO A 171 9.83 -10.22 9.35
C PRO A 171 10.90 -11.10 8.67
N HIS A 172 12.11 -11.06 9.26
CA HIS A 172 13.40 -11.37 8.63
C HIS A 172 13.92 -10.23 7.74
N TYR A 173 13.95 -9.00 8.27
CA TYR A 173 14.20 -7.77 7.50
C TYR A 173 15.52 -7.78 6.72
N ARG A 174 16.59 -8.43 7.22
CA ARG A 174 17.85 -8.59 6.46
C ARG A 174 17.70 -9.29 5.11
N LEU A 175 16.66 -10.11 4.94
CA LEU A 175 16.37 -10.81 3.68
C LEU A 175 15.53 -9.95 2.71
N ARG A 176 15.12 -8.74 3.10
CA ARG A 176 14.27 -7.84 2.30
C ARG A 176 15.08 -6.83 1.49
N MET A 177 16.37 -7.05 1.37
CA MET A 177 17.34 -6.17 0.72
C MET A 177 18.52 -7.01 0.20
N PRO A 178 19.25 -6.54 -0.83
CA PRO A 178 20.44 -7.22 -1.31
C PRO A 178 21.50 -7.40 -0.22
N PRO A 179 22.17 -8.57 -0.16
CA PRO A 179 23.28 -8.78 0.75
C PRO A 179 24.38 -7.73 0.59
N GLY A 180 24.88 -7.20 1.72
CA GLY A 180 25.96 -6.20 1.73
C GLY A 180 25.53 -4.76 1.49
N GLU A 181 24.24 -4.49 1.27
CA GLU A 181 23.70 -3.13 1.11
C GLU A 181 23.13 -2.54 2.41
N HIS A 182 23.62 -2.93 3.60
CA HIS A 182 23.08 -2.48 4.88
C HIS A 182 23.72 -1.18 5.40
N PRO A 183 23.05 -0.01 5.29
CA PRO A 183 23.68 1.28 5.58
C PRO A 183 23.66 1.63 7.08
N PHE A 184 22.92 0.88 7.89
CA PHE A 184 22.65 1.19 9.31
C PHE A 184 23.30 0.20 10.28
N ASP A 185 24.28 -0.59 9.84
CA ASP A 185 24.95 -1.62 10.67
C ASP A 185 25.79 -1.00 11.80
N ALA A 186 26.19 0.27 11.65
CA ALA A 186 26.93 0.99 12.67
C ALA A 186 25.99 1.50 13.77
N SER A 187 26.17 1.02 15.00
CA SER A 187 25.51 1.59 16.19
C SER A 187 25.95 3.03 16.47
N GLY A 188 25.11 3.79 17.16
CA GLY A 188 25.47 5.12 17.69
C GLY A 188 24.92 6.33 16.93
N ASP A 189 24.08 6.12 15.91
CA ASP A 189 23.33 7.24 15.32
C ASP A 189 22.23 7.77 16.25
N ALA A 190 21.53 8.83 15.83
CA ALA A 190 20.51 9.47 16.65
C ALA A 190 19.32 8.54 16.98
N VAL A 191 18.98 7.61 16.08
CA VAL A 191 17.91 6.62 16.30
C VAL A 191 18.34 5.62 17.36
N ASP A 192 19.53 5.04 17.20
CA ASP A 192 20.09 4.06 18.12
C ASP A 192 20.32 4.64 19.52
N ALA A 193 20.79 5.89 19.60
CA ALA A 193 20.94 6.63 20.84
C ALA A 193 19.58 6.91 21.52
N ALA A 194 18.54 7.24 20.74
CA ALA A 194 17.19 7.42 21.27
C ALA A 194 16.62 6.12 21.83
N MET A 195 16.71 5.02 21.08
CA MET A 195 16.27 3.70 21.54
C MET A 195 17.02 3.24 22.79
N THR A 196 18.33 3.51 22.88
CA THR A 196 19.12 3.24 24.10
C THR A 196 18.59 4.03 25.29
N ARG A 197 18.30 5.33 25.11
CA ARG A 197 17.75 6.20 26.16
C ARG A 197 16.38 5.72 26.63
N ASP A 198 15.57 5.21 25.71
CA ASP A 198 14.25 4.64 25.99
C ASP A 198 14.32 3.23 26.58
N GLY A 199 15.54 2.71 26.84
CA GLY A 199 15.76 1.43 27.51
C GLY A 199 15.55 0.21 26.61
N ARG A 200 15.54 0.38 25.28
CA ARG A 200 15.36 -0.74 24.34
C ARG A 200 16.51 -1.72 24.39
N ALA A 201 16.16 -3.00 24.40
CA ALA A 201 17.13 -4.09 24.35
C ALA A 201 17.95 -4.05 23.05
N THR A 202 19.23 -4.46 23.13
CA THR A 202 20.15 -4.45 21.98
C THR A 202 19.59 -5.20 20.77
N TRP A 203 18.97 -6.36 20.98
CA TRP A 203 18.42 -7.17 19.89
C TRP A 203 17.27 -6.46 19.14
N VAL A 204 16.48 -5.62 19.81
CA VAL A 204 15.41 -4.83 19.18
C VAL A 204 16.01 -3.69 18.35
N ARG A 205 17.09 -3.09 18.85
CA ARG A 205 17.83 -2.05 18.13
C ARG A 205 18.48 -2.60 16.87
N GLU A 206 19.02 -3.82 16.91
CA GLU A 206 19.52 -4.52 15.72
C GLU A 206 18.40 -4.77 14.71
N PHE A 207 17.23 -5.27 15.15
CA PHE A 207 16.08 -5.41 14.25
C PHE A 207 15.60 -4.07 13.68
N ARG A 208 15.71 -2.97 14.44
CA ARG A 208 15.40 -1.64 13.91
C ARG A 208 16.33 -1.27 12.76
N GLN A 209 17.62 -1.54 12.90
CA GLN A 209 18.61 -1.28 11.84
C GLN A 209 18.26 -2.09 10.58
N ASP A 210 18.01 -3.39 10.75
CA ASP A 210 17.61 -4.28 9.64
C ASP A 210 16.30 -3.81 8.98
N TYR A 211 15.34 -3.39 9.78
CA TYR A 211 14.05 -2.86 9.31
C TYR A 211 14.22 -1.59 8.49
N ASP A 212 14.97 -0.62 8.99
CA ASP A 212 15.18 0.65 8.30
C ASP A 212 15.93 0.46 6.98
N ALA A 213 16.87 -0.50 6.95
CA ALA A 213 17.58 -0.86 5.73
C ALA A 213 16.65 -1.52 4.69
N ALA A 214 15.73 -2.38 5.14
CA ALA A 214 14.65 -2.90 4.30
C ALA A 214 13.72 -1.80 3.78
N ILE A 215 13.38 -0.79 4.60
CA ILE A 215 12.60 0.38 4.15
C ILE A 215 13.35 1.16 3.07
N LEU A 216 14.67 1.33 3.19
CA LEU A 216 15.47 1.99 2.15
C LEU A 216 15.46 1.23 0.83
N TYR A 217 15.55 -0.10 0.87
CA TYR A 217 15.39 -0.91 -0.33
C TYR A 217 13.98 -0.75 -0.93
N HIS A 218 12.97 -0.86 -0.08
CA HIS A 218 11.56 -0.74 -0.43
C HIS A 218 11.23 0.60 -1.09
N ASP A 219 11.78 1.71 -0.58
CA ASP A 219 11.67 3.05 -1.16
C ASP A 219 12.08 3.07 -2.64
N ARG A 220 13.21 2.45 -2.99
CA ARG A 220 13.67 2.37 -4.38
C ARG A 220 12.67 1.64 -5.28
N ILE A 221 12.14 0.51 -4.81
CA ILE A 221 11.20 -0.31 -5.59
C ILE A 221 9.86 0.41 -5.76
N VAL A 222 9.29 0.93 -4.68
CA VAL A 222 8.04 1.71 -4.72
C VAL A 222 8.20 2.92 -5.63
N ALA A 223 9.30 3.67 -5.52
CA ALA A 223 9.60 4.80 -6.40
C ALA A 223 9.68 4.39 -7.89
N GLU A 224 10.31 3.25 -8.20
CA GLU A 224 10.40 2.77 -9.59
C GLU A 224 9.04 2.42 -10.17
N THR A 225 8.12 1.85 -9.39
CA THR A 225 6.75 1.60 -9.89
C THR A 225 6.03 2.89 -10.30
N LEU A 226 6.24 4.01 -9.57
CA LEU A 226 5.69 5.32 -9.96
C LEU A 226 6.38 5.84 -11.23
N ARG A 227 7.72 5.71 -11.34
CA ARG A 227 8.46 6.10 -12.55
C ARG A 227 7.98 5.32 -13.77
N MET A 228 7.84 4.00 -13.66
CA MET A 228 7.26 3.13 -14.68
C MET A 228 5.86 3.60 -15.08
N THR A 229 4.99 3.87 -14.11
CA THR A 229 3.63 4.37 -14.37
C THR A 229 3.65 5.67 -15.16
N ARG A 230 4.57 6.59 -14.85
CA ARG A 230 4.76 7.85 -15.57
C ARG A 230 5.27 7.63 -16.99
N ARG A 231 6.24 6.72 -17.19
CA ARG A 231 6.77 6.36 -18.53
C ARG A 231 5.68 5.79 -19.44
N HIS A 232 4.73 5.04 -18.86
CA HIS A 232 3.63 4.38 -19.56
C HIS A 232 2.29 5.14 -19.51
N LEU A 233 2.32 6.46 -19.32
CA LEU A 233 1.14 7.30 -19.44
C LEU A 233 0.50 7.11 -20.83
N PRO A 234 -0.75 6.60 -20.94
CA PRO A 234 -1.33 6.35 -22.24
C PRO A 234 -1.62 7.65 -23.00
N ALA A 235 -1.35 7.64 -24.31
CA ALA A 235 -1.61 8.78 -25.19
C ALA A 235 -3.11 9.14 -25.19
N GLY A 236 -3.42 10.43 -24.98
CA GLY A 236 -4.80 10.92 -24.86
C GLY A 236 -5.57 10.37 -23.65
N GLY A 237 -4.86 9.71 -22.72
CA GLY A 237 -5.43 9.10 -21.53
C GLY A 237 -4.88 9.69 -20.24
N ARG A 238 -5.05 8.93 -19.15
CA ARG A 238 -4.64 9.30 -17.80
C ARG A 238 -3.96 8.16 -17.08
N ALA A 239 -3.11 8.48 -16.13
CA ALA A 239 -2.52 7.51 -15.23
C ALA A 239 -2.72 7.92 -13.77
N ALA A 240 -2.90 6.93 -12.90
CA ALA A 240 -2.88 7.11 -11.46
C ALA A 240 -2.07 5.99 -10.81
N TRP A 241 -1.52 6.29 -9.64
CA TRP A 241 -0.72 5.36 -8.86
C TRP A 241 -1.07 5.55 -7.39
N MET A 242 -1.24 4.47 -6.66
CA MET A 242 -1.50 4.50 -5.23
C MET A 242 -0.61 3.49 -4.55
N PHE A 243 0.12 3.92 -3.52
CA PHE A 243 0.87 3.05 -2.63
C PHE A 243 0.30 3.14 -1.24
N LEU A 244 0.14 2.00 -0.58
CA LEU A 244 -0.13 1.91 0.85
C LEU A 244 0.36 0.57 1.39
N SER A 245 0.71 0.54 2.68
CA SER A 245 0.94 -0.74 3.36
C SER A 245 -0.37 -1.35 3.82
N ASP A 246 -0.44 -2.66 3.81
CA ASP A 246 -1.51 -3.45 4.41
C ASP A 246 -1.67 -3.19 5.92
N HIS A 247 -0.58 -3.17 6.67
CA HIS A 247 -0.49 -2.83 8.09
C HIS A 247 0.92 -2.34 8.44
N GLY A 248 1.05 -1.76 9.64
CA GLY A 248 2.34 -1.40 10.20
C GLY A 248 2.94 -2.57 10.98
N GLN A 249 4.05 -2.32 11.66
CA GLN A 249 4.57 -3.26 12.66
C GLN A 249 5.36 -2.55 13.75
N GLU A 250 5.59 -3.27 14.84
CA GLU A 250 6.42 -2.80 15.95
C GLU A 250 7.86 -3.26 15.73
N VAL A 251 8.84 -2.40 15.98
CA VAL A 251 10.27 -2.72 15.93
C VAL A 251 11.00 -1.82 16.95
N GLY A 252 10.51 -1.81 18.19
CA GLY A 252 11.08 -0.98 19.25
C GLY A 252 10.55 0.45 19.35
N HIS A 253 9.42 0.79 18.74
CA HIS A 253 8.75 2.08 18.94
C HIS A 253 8.23 2.21 20.38
N THR A 254 7.45 1.22 20.85
CA THR A 254 6.78 1.26 22.15
C THR A 254 7.15 0.10 23.08
N LEU A 255 7.47 -1.07 22.52
CA LEU A 255 7.82 -2.28 23.29
C LEU A 255 9.17 -2.86 22.85
N ASP A 256 9.80 -3.68 23.70
CA ASP A 256 10.91 -4.55 23.26
C ASP A 256 10.37 -5.72 22.42
N HIS A 257 9.94 -5.39 21.20
CA HIS A 257 9.29 -6.30 20.27
C HIS A 257 9.63 -5.91 18.82
N ALA A 258 9.69 -6.91 17.95
CA ALA A 258 9.85 -6.76 16.50
C ALA A 258 8.88 -7.69 15.77
N GLY A 259 8.03 -7.13 14.90
CA GLY A 259 7.01 -7.86 14.14
C GLY A 259 5.59 -7.38 14.37
N HIS A 260 4.62 -8.23 14.00
CA HIS A 260 3.18 -7.95 14.15
C HIS A 260 2.83 -7.51 15.57
N SER A 261 1.98 -6.49 15.68
CA SER A 261 1.71 -5.83 16.95
C SER A 261 0.28 -5.28 17.05
N PRO A 262 -0.74 -6.16 17.09
CA PRO A 262 -2.14 -5.75 17.22
C PRO A 262 -2.43 -4.97 18.52
N GLY A 263 -1.56 -5.07 19.53
CA GLY A 263 -1.70 -4.33 20.79
C GLY A 263 -1.12 -2.92 20.79
N THR A 264 -0.51 -2.45 19.69
CA THR A 264 0.18 -1.15 19.63
C THR A 264 -0.24 -0.33 18.42
N ALA A 265 -0.15 1.00 18.51
CA ALA A 265 -0.44 1.87 17.37
C ALA A 265 0.51 1.61 16.18
N SER A 266 1.75 1.17 16.44
CA SER A 266 2.73 0.83 15.41
C SER A 266 2.28 -0.30 14.49
N GLY A 267 1.43 -1.20 14.95
CA GLY A 267 0.81 -2.23 14.11
C GLY A 267 -0.18 -1.70 13.07
N TYR A 268 -0.62 -0.44 13.22
CA TYR A 268 -1.67 0.15 12.40
C TYR A 268 -1.26 1.42 11.66
N ARG A 269 -0.13 2.05 12.01
CA ARG A 269 0.37 3.23 11.30
C ARG A 269 1.02 2.81 9.98
N ILE A 270 0.46 3.24 8.86
CA ILE A 270 0.93 2.86 7.52
C ILE A 270 1.26 4.10 6.69
N PRO A 271 2.14 4.00 5.69
CA PRO A 271 2.20 5.00 4.65
C PRO A 271 1.01 4.87 3.69
N ALA A 272 0.55 6.00 3.15
CA ALA A 272 -0.32 6.02 1.97
C ALA A 272 0.01 7.23 1.08
N LEU A 273 0.29 6.97 -0.19
CA LEU A 273 0.64 7.96 -1.20
C LEU A 273 -0.23 7.78 -2.44
N LEU A 274 -0.61 8.88 -3.07
CA LEU A 274 -1.43 8.90 -4.28
C LEU A 274 -0.81 9.82 -5.31
N TRP A 275 -0.73 9.37 -6.56
CA TRP A 275 -0.33 10.16 -7.70
C TRP A 275 -1.36 10.10 -8.81
N ARG A 276 -1.55 11.21 -9.55
CA ARG A 276 -2.32 11.22 -10.79
C ARG A 276 -1.72 12.19 -11.81
N SER A 277 -1.82 11.83 -13.09
CA SER A 277 -1.17 12.56 -14.18
C SER A 277 -1.86 13.89 -14.52
N ASP A 278 -3.16 14.00 -14.25
CA ASP A 278 -4.06 14.97 -14.86
C ASP A 278 -4.34 16.21 -13.99
N VAL A 279 -4.67 16.02 -12.72
CA VAL A 279 -5.13 17.10 -11.82
C VAL A 279 -4.31 17.11 -10.52
N ALA A 280 -3.92 18.29 -10.06
CA ALA A 280 -3.32 18.41 -8.73
C ALA A 280 -4.31 18.00 -7.62
N PHE A 281 -3.82 17.44 -6.53
CA PHE A 281 -4.61 17.21 -5.32
C PHE A 281 -4.77 18.52 -4.53
N ASP A 282 -5.88 18.64 -3.81
CA ASP A 282 -6.09 19.75 -2.88
C ASP A 282 -5.13 19.65 -1.70
N ALA A 283 -4.38 20.72 -1.41
CA ALA A 283 -3.39 20.71 -0.33
C ALA A 283 -3.94 20.26 1.05
N PRO A 284 -5.17 20.63 1.47
CA PRO A 284 -5.74 20.13 2.72
C PRO A 284 -5.98 18.61 2.76
N ALA A 285 -6.04 17.93 1.61
CA ALA A 285 -6.26 16.48 1.57
C ALA A 285 -5.13 15.70 2.27
N ALA A 286 -3.91 16.24 2.31
CA ALA A 286 -2.75 15.58 2.93
C ALA A 286 -2.94 15.39 4.45
N ALA A 287 -3.70 16.28 5.09
CA ALA A 287 -3.97 16.26 6.52
C ALA A 287 -5.26 15.49 6.88
N ARG A 288 -6.00 14.95 5.91
CA ARG A 288 -7.18 14.14 6.19
C ARG A 288 -6.73 12.82 6.84
N PRO A 289 -7.35 12.39 7.96
CA PRO A 289 -7.18 11.03 8.44
C PRO A 289 -7.68 10.05 7.36
N PHE A 290 -7.06 8.88 7.29
CA PHE A 290 -7.34 7.88 6.26
C PHE A 290 -7.30 6.48 6.86
N ARG A 291 -8.24 5.63 6.46
CA ARG A 291 -8.32 4.22 6.84
C ARG A 291 -8.19 3.32 5.61
N ALA A 292 -7.31 2.32 5.68
CA ALA A 292 -6.89 1.52 4.53
C ALA A 292 -8.00 0.65 3.94
N ASP A 293 -8.96 0.22 4.76
CA ASP A 293 -10.12 -0.54 4.29
C ASP A 293 -11.05 0.28 3.39
N TRP A 294 -11.03 1.62 3.49
CA TRP A 294 -11.72 2.51 2.56
C TRP A 294 -10.89 2.86 1.32
N ALA A 295 -9.67 2.36 1.18
CA ALA A 295 -8.83 2.62 0.00
C ALA A 295 -9.50 2.16 -1.31
N GLY A 296 -10.36 1.14 -1.26
CA GLY A 296 -11.16 0.69 -2.40
C GLY A 296 -12.01 1.82 -3.01
N TRP A 297 -12.63 2.67 -2.18
CA TRP A 297 -13.43 3.82 -2.65
C TRP A 297 -12.56 4.85 -3.39
N THR A 298 -11.38 5.12 -2.85
CA THR A 298 -10.42 6.03 -3.47
C THR A 298 -9.89 5.47 -4.79
N LEU A 299 -9.57 4.18 -4.85
CA LEU A 299 -9.14 3.50 -6.08
C LEU A 299 -10.24 3.47 -7.13
N ALA A 300 -11.49 3.27 -6.73
CA ALA A 300 -12.64 3.38 -7.63
C ALA A 300 -12.72 4.79 -8.26
N ASP A 301 -12.49 5.86 -7.50
CA ASP A 301 -12.45 7.22 -8.04
C ASP A 301 -11.23 7.48 -8.94
N LEU A 302 -10.05 6.98 -8.57
CA LEU A 302 -8.86 7.02 -9.44
C LEU A 302 -9.09 6.28 -10.76
N MET A 303 -9.89 5.22 -10.77
CA MET A 303 -10.34 4.51 -11.98
C MET A 303 -11.56 5.17 -12.64
N ARG A 304 -12.20 6.17 -12.02
CA ARG A 304 -13.48 6.78 -12.45
C ARG A 304 -14.60 5.76 -12.60
N LEU A 305 -14.61 4.74 -11.73
CA LEU A 305 -15.70 3.78 -11.64
C LEU A 305 -16.95 4.45 -11.06
N ARG A 306 -18.11 4.04 -11.57
CA ARG A 306 -19.43 4.41 -11.07
C ARG A 306 -20.34 3.19 -11.08
N TRP A 307 -21.10 3.01 -10.02
CA TRP A 307 -22.13 1.97 -9.88
C TRP A 307 -23.15 2.39 -8.82
N THR A 308 -24.28 1.69 -8.75
CA THR A 308 -25.30 1.88 -7.71
C THR A 308 -24.75 1.41 -6.36
N GLY A 309 -24.64 2.32 -5.40
CA GLY A 309 -24.03 2.03 -4.09
C GLY A 309 -22.65 2.67 -3.88
N MET A 310 -22.22 3.55 -4.80
CA MET A 310 -21.07 4.43 -4.55
C MET A 310 -21.26 5.27 -3.27
N ARG A 311 -20.23 5.29 -2.43
CA ARG A 311 -20.18 6.05 -1.17
C ARG A 311 -19.07 7.09 -1.20
N ASP A 312 -19.38 8.22 -1.81
CA ASP A 312 -18.43 9.32 -1.98
C ASP A 312 -17.93 9.87 -0.63
N GLU A 313 -18.71 9.74 0.45
CA GLU A 313 -18.31 10.11 1.80
C GLU A 313 -17.17 9.25 2.39
N ARG A 314 -16.88 8.09 1.78
CA ARG A 314 -15.77 7.21 2.17
C ARG A 314 -14.53 7.37 1.29
N ASN A 315 -14.59 8.19 0.23
CA ASN A 315 -13.45 8.50 -0.64
C ASN A 315 -12.68 9.72 -0.11
N VAL A 316 -11.42 9.51 0.31
CA VAL A 316 -10.56 10.57 0.89
C VAL A 316 -10.30 11.74 -0.06
N LEU A 317 -10.46 11.55 -1.37
CA LEU A 317 -10.28 12.58 -2.39
C LEU A 317 -11.55 13.39 -2.66
N HIS A 318 -12.71 12.91 -2.21
CA HIS A 318 -13.98 13.57 -2.50
C HIS A 318 -14.26 14.73 -1.54
N VAL A 319 -15.05 15.70 -1.96
CA VAL A 319 -15.45 16.84 -1.12
C VAL A 319 -16.39 16.43 0.01
N ALA A 320 -17.19 15.38 -0.22
CA ALA A 320 -18.12 14.82 0.75
C ALA A 320 -17.46 13.91 1.80
N TYR A 321 -16.13 13.74 1.75
CA TYR A 321 -15.40 12.84 2.65
C TYR A 321 -15.74 13.12 4.11
N ALA A 322 -16.24 12.10 4.80
CA ALA A 322 -16.63 12.14 6.19
C ALA A 322 -15.84 11.09 6.97
N TRP A 323 -14.90 11.55 7.80
CA TRP A 323 -14.06 10.69 8.60
C TRP A 323 -14.89 9.89 9.62
N GLU A 324 -14.70 8.57 9.62
CA GLU A 324 -15.22 7.66 10.64
C GLU A 324 -14.04 6.84 11.21
N PRO A 325 -13.64 7.08 12.47
CA PRO A 325 -12.54 6.35 13.09
C PRO A 325 -12.78 4.84 13.09
N PRO A 326 -11.81 4.01 12.68
CA PRO A 326 -11.93 2.56 12.84
C PRO A 326 -11.87 2.15 14.30
N ALA A 327 -12.57 1.08 14.65
CA ALA A 327 -12.47 0.45 15.96
C ALA A 327 -11.18 -0.37 16.04
N LEU A 328 -10.12 0.22 16.61
CA LEU A 328 -8.85 -0.47 16.84
C LEU A 328 -8.75 -0.98 18.29
N PRO A 329 -8.13 -2.16 18.53
CA PRO A 329 -7.94 -2.71 19.88
C PRO A 329 -6.88 -1.96 20.71
N VAL A 330 -6.51 -0.73 20.32
CA VAL A 330 -5.48 0.10 20.95
C VAL A 330 -6.13 1.35 21.52
N LYS A 331 -5.82 1.66 22.78
CA LYS A 331 -6.41 2.80 23.50
C LYS A 331 -5.67 4.11 23.20
N GLY A 332 -6.40 5.22 23.26
CA GLY A 332 -5.81 6.57 23.24
C GLY A 332 -5.24 7.00 21.89
N ILE A 333 -5.71 6.40 20.79
CA ILE A 333 -5.30 6.81 19.44
C ILE A 333 -5.86 8.19 19.13
N VAL A 334 -4.99 9.05 18.60
CA VAL A 334 -5.37 10.29 17.92
C VAL A 334 -5.05 10.09 16.46
N PHE A 335 -6.09 9.94 15.63
CA PHE A 335 -5.92 9.52 14.23
C PHE A 335 -5.31 10.61 13.35
N GLU A 336 -5.48 11.87 13.74
CA GLU A 336 -4.97 13.09 13.09
C GLU A 336 -3.52 13.43 13.47
N ARG A 337 -2.78 12.47 14.04
CA ARG A 337 -1.37 12.64 14.42
C ARG A 337 -0.47 11.60 13.78
#